data_AF-A0A0V8HMA9-F1
#
_entry.id   AF-A0A0V8HMA9-F1
#
_cell.length_a   1.000
_cell.length_b   1.000
_cell.length_c   1.000
_cell.angle_alpha   90.00
_cell.angle_beta   90.00
_cell.angle_gamma   90.00
#
_symmetry.space_group_name_H-M   'P 1'
#
loop_
_entity.id
_entity.type
_entity.pdbx_description
1 polymer ?
#
loop_
_entity_poly.entity_id
_entity_poly.type
_entity_poly.pdbx_seq_one_letter_code
_entity_poly.pdbx_strand_id
1 'polypeptide(L)'
;MILKLEGYDNPFRVEVEIDYINRIIHVLDLWDPNTTSLINGIDLNENQQRILNYMNIDKIGPPDYWKWYIYSPGKINSVYKFNDGVFLEVHNHLFKDFLERIKNDLSSSKYFIQKLEINNFRNFKNLQIDLGSKKKKHLILTGKNGSGKTSFLLELKNYLLSFEDGNFRHLKEWKETIVNLKERINNSNVENSERERITSNIKSIKESMRRYGEINPTFSEVYELQSSYDNGNFIIAYFDSKRTTNMIVPDSISKIKLHLKYRADDRPSNIFIQYLVNMKAEQAFANQSNDKALVKKIDKWFNNLEIAFRELFESEDFKLEFDFKELNFFIKEKNKTKYSFQHLSDGYASVINIVSDILMRMENKNNESGIYNLEGIVLIDEIETHLHVSLQKKIFPFLCALFPRIQFIVTTHSPFVLSSAENSVVYDLEHKLRIEDLSPYSYEGIVEAYFGIDKYSVAVKKKLERYRELIVGIENITEEDIDELFQLKQYLKSVPDKFAQEVKLEFYRLEQLRKEKMRS
;
A
#
# COMPACT_ATOMS: atom_id res chain seq x y z
N MET A 1 -3.93 30.51 -5.19
CA MET A 1 -3.22 30.24 -6.45
C MET A 1 -4.17 30.53 -7.60
N ILE A 2 -4.03 31.69 -8.25
CA ILE A 2 -4.83 32.04 -9.44
C ILE A 2 -3.99 31.66 -10.65
N LEU A 3 -4.45 30.68 -11.44
CA LEU A 3 -3.85 30.34 -12.73
C LEU A 3 -4.63 31.06 -13.82
N LYS A 4 -4.05 32.11 -14.42
CA LYS A 4 -4.56 32.70 -15.65
C LYS A 4 -3.98 31.92 -16.83
N LEU A 5 -4.85 31.36 -17.66
CA LEU A 5 -4.50 30.73 -18.93
C LEU A 5 -4.96 31.67 -20.05
N GLU A 6 -4.03 32.37 -20.69
CA GLU A 6 -4.29 33.00 -21.98
C GLU A 6 -3.66 32.12 -23.07
N GLY A 7 -4.46 31.77 -24.08
CA GLY A 7 -3.99 31.04 -25.25
C GLY A 7 -3.60 32.00 -26.36
N TYR A 8 -2.53 31.67 -27.09
CA TYR A 8 -2.46 31.52 -28.55
C TYR A 8 -1.04 31.01 -28.87
N ASP A 9 -0.96 29.90 -29.63
CA ASP A 9 0.19 29.30 -30.32
C ASP A 9 1.59 29.33 -29.63
N ASN A 10 2.14 28.13 -29.32
CA ASN A 10 3.46 27.75 -28.75
C ASN A 10 3.54 27.45 -27.21
N PRO A 11 4.54 26.65 -26.73
CA PRO A 11 4.41 25.74 -25.58
C PRO A 11 4.17 26.43 -24.23
N PHE A 12 3.40 25.75 -23.38
CA PHE A 12 2.91 26.22 -22.08
C PHE A 12 4.02 26.75 -21.17
N ARG A 13 4.01 28.06 -20.91
CA ARG A 13 4.73 28.69 -19.79
C ARG A 13 3.89 28.49 -18.52
N VAL A 14 4.47 27.84 -17.51
CA VAL A 14 3.86 27.72 -16.18
C VAL A 14 4.63 28.64 -15.24
N GLU A 15 4.06 29.80 -14.89
CA GLU A 15 4.55 30.63 -13.80
C GLU A 15 4.07 30.04 -12.47
N VAL A 16 5.03 29.66 -11.62
CA VAL A 16 4.78 29.23 -10.24
C VAL A 16 5.28 30.36 -9.34
N GLU A 17 4.41 30.83 -8.44
CA GLU A 17 4.71 31.88 -7.46
C GLU A 17 5.99 31.55 -6.66
N ILE A 18 6.86 32.56 -6.57
CA ILE A 18 8.29 32.51 -6.23
C ILE A 18 8.61 31.99 -4.81
N ASP A 19 7.64 31.90 -3.91
CA ASP A 19 7.88 31.49 -2.51
C ASP A 19 8.14 29.99 -2.30
N TYR A 20 7.75 29.11 -3.24
CA TYR A 20 7.95 27.66 -3.09
C TYR A 20 9.25 27.14 -3.71
N ILE A 21 9.73 27.78 -4.78
CA ILE A 21 11.04 27.49 -5.37
C ILE A 21 12.15 27.93 -4.41
N ASN A 22 11.97 29.04 -3.69
CA ASN A 22 12.92 29.49 -2.68
C ASN A 22 13.13 28.51 -1.52
N ARG A 23 12.20 27.58 -1.22
CA ARG A 23 12.42 26.54 -0.19
C ARG A 23 13.20 25.33 -0.70
N ILE A 24 13.15 25.05 -2.00
CA ILE A 24 14.00 24.03 -2.63
C ILE A 24 15.39 24.63 -2.89
N ILE A 25 15.47 25.92 -3.25
CA ILE A 25 16.72 26.66 -3.41
C ILE A 25 17.40 26.93 -2.05
N HIS A 26 16.67 27.21 -0.97
CA HIS A 26 17.29 27.41 0.36
C HIS A 26 18.01 26.16 0.90
N VAL A 27 17.64 24.96 0.44
CA VAL A 27 18.35 23.71 0.78
C VAL A 27 19.64 23.57 -0.05
N LEU A 28 19.73 24.25 -1.19
CA LEU A 28 20.90 24.28 -2.08
C LEU A 28 21.82 25.51 -1.82
N ASP A 29 21.33 26.57 -1.17
CA ASP A 29 22.08 27.79 -0.85
C ASP A 29 22.91 27.73 0.45
N LEU A 30 22.96 26.59 1.15
CA LEU A 30 23.90 26.37 2.25
C LEU A 30 25.28 25.88 1.79
N TRP A 31 25.57 25.92 0.50
CA TRP A 31 26.86 25.54 -0.06
C TRP A 31 27.64 26.77 -0.51
N ASP A 32 28.55 27.25 0.34
CA ASP A 32 29.51 28.29 0.02
C ASP A 32 30.51 27.77 -1.04
N PRO A 33 30.56 28.36 -2.25
CA PRO A 33 31.45 27.93 -3.32
C PRO A 33 32.95 28.15 -3.01
N ASN A 34 33.30 28.87 -1.94
CA ASN A 34 34.69 29.26 -1.65
C ASN A 34 35.40 28.40 -0.60
N THR A 35 34.77 27.37 -0.04
CA THR A 35 35.46 26.45 0.89
C THR A 35 36.09 25.28 0.14
N THR A 36 37.23 25.55 -0.51
CA THR A 36 38.18 24.51 -0.93
C THR A 36 38.97 24.05 0.30
N SER A 37 38.40 23.14 1.10
CA SER A 37 39.19 22.29 2.00
C SER A 37 38.42 21.06 2.46
N LEU A 38 39.00 19.90 2.12
CA LEU A 38 38.82 18.57 2.70
C LEU A 38 37.40 18.05 2.94
N ILE A 39 37.02 17.14 2.03
CA ILE A 39 36.15 16.00 2.28
C ILE A 39 36.76 15.18 3.45
N ASN A 40 36.19 15.30 4.65
CA ASN A 40 36.07 14.25 5.65
C ASN A 40 35.32 14.79 6.88
N GLY A 41 34.12 14.29 7.14
CA GLY A 41 33.47 14.39 8.46
C GLY A 41 32.36 15.44 8.62
N ILE A 42 31.31 15.38 7.81
CA ILE A 42 30.04 16.10 8.10
C ILE A 42 28.93 15.07 8.26
N ASP A 43 28.27 15.05 9.43
CA ASP A 43 27.03 14.31 9.66
C ASP A 43 25.89 14.98 8.88
N LEU A 44 25.34 14.27 7.90
CA LEU A 44 24.21 14.71 7.09
C LEU A 44 22.90 14.54 7.88
N ASN A 45 21.94 15.44 7.67
CA ASN A 45 20.62 15.26 8.26
C ASN A 45 19.76 14.24 7.47
N GLU A 46 18.77 13.67 8.15
CA GLU A 46 17.93 12.56 7.67
C GLU A 46 17.20 12.85 6.35
N ASN A 47 16.91 14.13 6.06
CA ASN A 47 16.27 14.56 4.81
C ASN A 47 17.27 14.63 3.65
N GLN A 48 18.52 15.00 3.91
CA GLN A 48 19.59 15.03 2.91
C GLN A 48 19.99 13.61 2.49
N GLN A 49 20.09 12.67 3.44
CA GLN A 49 20.32 11.25 3.14
C GLN A 49 19.16 10.61 2.36
N ARG A 50 17.90 10.99 2.66
CA ARG A 50 16.73 10.51 1.90
C ARG A 50 16.71 10.98 0.44
N ILE A 51 17.06 12.24 0.18
CA ILE A 51 17.12 12.78 -1.18
C ILE A 51 18.23 12.10 -1.99
N LEU A 52 19.38 11.80 -1.37
CA LEU A 52 20.47 11.08 -2.01
C LEU A 52 20.15 9.61 -2.29
N ASN A 53 19.46 8.92 -1.37
CA ASN A 53 19.04 7.52 -1.56
C ASN A 53 17.99 7.35 -2.67
N TYR A 54 17.18 8.39 -2.95
CA TYR A 54 16.25 8.40 -4.08
C TYR A 54 16.95 8.51 -5.45
N MET A 55 18.22 8.90 -5.51
CA MET A 55 18.92 9.22 -6.77
C MET A 55 19.99 8.20 -7.21
N ASN A 56 20.26 7.14 -6.43
CA ASN A 56 21.13 5.99 -6.75
C ASN A 56 22.40 6.33 -7.58
N ILE A 57 23.45 6.86 -6.93
CA ILE A 57 24.67 7.36 -7.59
C ILE A 57 25.86 6.41 -7.35
N ASP A 58 26.31 5.72 -8.40
CA ASP A 58 27.53 4.87 -8.38
C ASP A 58 28.69 5.56 -9.14
N LYS A 59 29.57 6.23 -8.38
CA LYS A 59 30.89 6.82 -8.76
C LYS A 59 30.93 8.21 -9.42
N ILE A 60 31.90 9.00 -8.95
CA ILE A 60 32.22 10.39 -9.34
C ILE A 60 33.44 10.38 -10.28
N GLY A 61 33.31 10.99 -11.47
CA GLY A 61 34.41 11.29 -12.40
C GLY A 61 34.82 12.77 -12.32
N PRO A 62 36.01 13.16 -12.86
CA PRO A 62 36.63 14.45 -12.58
C PRO A 62 35.86 15.65 -13.17
N PRO A 63 36.07 16.85 -12.59
CA PRO A 63 35.14 17.96 -12.68
C PRO A 63 35.49 18.85 -13.87
N ASP A 64 34.82 18.69 -15.01
CA ASP A 64 34.79 19.77 -16.02
C ASP A 64 33.59 19.79 -16.97
N TYR A 65 32.66 18.84 -16.89
CA TYR A 65 31.38 18.95 -17.62
C TYR A 65 30.25 18.27 -16.83
N TRP A 66 29.49 19.04 -16.05
CA TRP A 66 28.34 18.49 -15.32
C TRP A 66 27.10 18.49 -16.23
N LYS A 67 26.92 17.41 -17.00
CA LYS A 67 25.60 16.97 -17.47
C LYS A 67 24.97 16.15 -16.33
N TRP A 68 23.92 16.67 -15.71
CA TRP A 68 23.15 15.94 -14.71
C TRP A 68 22.16 15.01 -15.41
N TYR A 69 22.34 13.70 -15.25
CA TYR A 69 21.33 12.71 -15.63
C TYR A 69 20.37 12.55 -14.45
N ILE A 70 19.19 13.19 -14.54
CA ILE A 70 18.06 12.85 -13.68
C ILE A 70 17.37 11.67 -14.35
N TYR A 71 17.44 10.49 -13.76
CA TYR A 71 16.62 9.34 -14.19
C TYR A 71 15.16 9.60 -13.76
N SER A 72 14.44 10.31 -14.64
CA SER A 72 12.98 10.42 -14.63
C SER A 72 12.38 9.23 -15.40
N PRO A 73 11.16 8.76 -15.08
CA PRO A 73 10.45 7.78 -15.92
C PRO A 73 10.14 8.31 -17.33
N GLY A 74 10.30 9.62 -17.57
CA GLY A 74 10.22 10.24 -18.89
C GLY A 74 11.58 10.76 -19.37
N LYS A 75 11.86 10.63 -20.67
CA LYS A 75 13.02 11.25 -21.32
C LYS A 75 13.00 12.77 -21.10
N ILE A 76 14.03 13.29 -20.45
CA ILE A 76 14.30 14.74 -20.35
C ILE A 76 14.97 15.16 -21.66
N ASN A 77 14.40 16.14 -22.37
CA ASN A 77 14.94 16.58 -23.66
C ASN A 77 16.10 17.57 -23.49
N SER A 78 15.95 18.52 -22.56
CA SER A 78 16.92 19.59 -22.35
C SER A 78 16.77 20.24 -20.98
N VAL A 79 17.89 20.74 -20.45
CA VAL A 79 17.98 21.49 -19.21
C VAL A 79 18.56 22.86 -19.55
N TYR A 80 17.85 23.93 -19.22
CA TYR A 80 18.30 25.30 -19.47
C TYR A 80 18.59 26.00 -18.15
N LYS A 81 19.75 26.65 -18.05
CA LYS A 81 20.12 27.49 -16.91
C LYS A 81 20.06 28.95 -17.32
N PHE A 82 19.23 29.73 -16.63
CA PHE A 82 19.15 31.18 -16.76
C PHE A 82 19.52 31.84 -15.43
N ASN A 83 19.72 33.16 -15.44
CA ASN A 83 20.11 33.92 -14.23
C ASN A 83 19.08 33.81 -13.10
N ASP A 84 17.81 33.51 -13.43
CA ASP A 84 16.70 33.48 -12.48
C ASP A 84 16.18 32.05 -12.19
N GLY A 85 16.90 31.01 -12.64
CA GLY A 85 16.57 29.62 -12.33
C GLY A 85 16.94 28.59 -13.40
N VAL A 86 16.67 27.32 -13.09
CA VAL A 86 16.84 26.17 -14.00
C VAL A 86 15.48 25.72 -14.52
N PHE A 87 15.36 25.60 -15.84
CA PHE A 87 14.14 25.19 -16.53
C PHE A 87 14.35 23.81 -17.17
N LEU A 88 13.37 22.91 -17.01
CA LEU A 88 13.38 21.56 -17.56
C LEU A 88 12.32 21.45 -18.66
N GLU A 89 12.74 21.05 -19.85
CA GLU A 89 11.83 20.73 -20.95
C GLU A 89 11.65 19.20 -21.00
N VAL A 90 10.45 18.73 -20.67
CA VAL A 90 10.13 17.31 -20.48
C VAL A 90 9.05 16.89 -21.48
N HIS A 91 9.20 15.70 -22.08
CA HIS A 91 8.14 15.12 -22.89
C HIS A 91 6.94 14.72 -22.00
N ASN A 92 5.74 15.13 -22.43
CA ASN A 92 4.44 14.50 -22.13
C ASN A 92 3.68 14.84 -20.82
N HIS A 93 2.36 14.64 -20.91
CA HIS A 93 1.33 14.70 -19.86
C HIS A 93 1.68 13.96 -18.56
N LEU A 94 2.50 12.90 -18.64
CA LEU A 94 3.00 12.11 -17.52
C LEU A 94 3.78 12.94 -16.47
N PHE A 95 4.46 14.01 -16.86
CA PHE A 95 5.20 14.86 -15.90
C PHE A 95 4.27 15.75 -15.09
N LYS A 96 3.16 16.20 -15.67
CA LYS A 96 2.13 16.97 -14.97
C LYS A 96 1.35 16.09 -13.99
N ASP A 97 1.05 14.85 -14.40
CA ASP A 97 0.44 13.85 -13.54
C ASP A 97 1.40 13.42 -12.41
N PHE A 98 2.70 13.33 -12.68
CA PHE A 98 3.73 13.08 -11.66
C PHE A 98 3.83 14.23 -10.65
N LEU A 99 3.80 15.49 -11.10
CA LEU A 99 3.79 16.65 -10.20
C LEU A 99 2.48 16.75 -9.40
N GLU A 100 1.32 16.40 -9.97
CA GLU A 100 0.07 16.30 -9.22
C GLU A 100 0.10 15.14 -8.21
N ARG A 101 0.67 13.98 -8.57
CA ARG A 101 0.90 12.85 -7.65
C ARG A 101 1.81 13.25 -6.50
N ILE A 102 2.93 13.92 -6.78
CA ILE A 102 3.82 14.48 -5.75
C ILE A 102 3.08 15.51 -4.89
N LYS A 103 2.27 16.39 -5.47
CA LYS A 103 1.49 17.39 -4.73
C LYS A 103 0.43 16.74 -3.83
N ASN A 104 -0.12 15.60 -4.24
CA ASN A 104 -1.07 14.80 -3.47
C ASN A 104 -0.37 13.99 -2.36
N ASP A 105 0.79 13.40 -2.62
CA ASP A 105 1.67 12.78 -1.62
C ASP A 105 2.16 13.82 -0.58
N LEU A 106 2.36 15.06 -1.02
CA LEU A 106 2.72 16.20 -0.16
C LEU A 106 1.52 16.85 0.53
N SER A 107 0.28 16.51 0.13
CA SER A 107 -0.91 16.99 0.83
C SER A 107 -1.16 16.10 2.04
N SER A 108 -0.74 16.57 3.21
CA SER A 108 -0.88 15.85 4.48
C SER A 108 -2.32 15.39 4.69
N SER A 109 -2.55 14.07 4.79
CA SER A 109 -3.83 13.54 5.26
C SER A 109 -4.12 14.11 6.65
N LYS A 110 -5.26 14.79 6.80
CA LYS A 110 -5.69 15.38 8.07
C LYS A 110 -6.14 14.29 9.04
N TYR A 111 -6.91 13.31 8.55
CA TYR A 111 -7.49 12.25 9.37
C TYR A 111 -6.84 10.90 9.10
N PHE A 112 -6.08 10.37 10.06
CA PHE A 112 -5.51 9.02 10.02
C PHE A 112 -5.30 8.46 11.43
N ILE A 113 -5.25 7.14 11.56
CA ILE A 113 -4.93 6.45 12.81
C ILE A 113 -3.43 6.55 13.05
N GLN A 114 -3.06 7.07 14.22
CA GLN A 114 -1.67 7.18 14.69
C GLN A 114 -1.28 6.00 15.59
N LYS A 115 -2.25 5.39 16.28
CA LYS A 115 -1.98 4.35 17.26
C LYS A 115 -3.20 3.43 17.43
N LEU A 116 -2.97 2.15 17.67
CA LEU A 116 -4.00 1.15 17.97
C LEU A 116 -3.67 0.45 19.28
N GLU A 117 -4.64 0.36 20.18
CA GLU A 117 -4.51 -0.37 21.45
C GLU A 117 -5.61 -1.41 21.62
N ILE A 118 -5.25 -2.63 22.02
CA ILE A 118 -6.19 -3.69 22.41
C ILE A 118 -5.79 -4.18 23.80
N ASN A 119 -6.68 -3.97 24.78
CA ASN A 119 -6.42 -4.37 26.16
C ASN A 119 -6.55 -5.89 26.33
N ASN A 120 -7.70 -6.46 25.96
CA ASN A 120 -7.93 -7.90 26.07
C ASN A 120 -8.97 -8.37 25.05
N PHE A 121 -8.53 -9.07 24.01
CA PHE A 121 -9.41 -9.67 23.02
C PHE A 121 -8.78 -10.92 22.42
N ARG A 122 -9.43 -12.08 22.59
CA ARG A 122 -8.93 -13.39 22.14
C ARG A 122 -7.48 -13.64 22.60
N ASN A 123 -6.54 -13.67 21.65
CA ASN A 123 -5.12 -13.92 21.90
C ASN A 123 -4.33 -12.62 22.17
N PHE A 124 -4.95 -11.46 22.02
CA PHE A 124 -4.34 -10.16 22.25
C PHE A 124 -4.56 -9.72 23.69
N LYS A 125 -3.44 -9.57 24.42
CA LYS A 125 -3.40 -8.97 25.75
C LYS A 125 -2.41 -7.81 25.71
N ASN A 126 -2.88 -6.62 26.06
CA ASN A 126 -2.12 -5.36 26.07
C ASN A 126 -1.30 -5.15 24.79
N LEU A 127 -1.95 -5.29 23.64
CA LEU A 127 -1.35 -5.05 22.35
C LEU A 127 -1.38 -3.55 22.02
N GLN A 128 -0.24 -2.99 21.65
CA GLN A 128 -0.11 -1.60 21.23
C GLN A 128 0.68 -1.53 19.93
N ILE A 129 0.11 -0.87 18.92
CA ILE A 129 0.74 -0.66 17.61
C ILE A 129 0.80 0.85 17.37
N ASP A 130 2.02 1.39 17.30
CA ASP A 130 2.27 2.80 17.00
C ASP A 130 2.56 2.97 15.50
N LEU A 131 1.77 3.81 14.82
CA LEU A 131 1.90 4.15 13.40
C LEU A 131 2.60 5.50 13.20
N GLY A 132 2.95 6.19 14.27
CA GLY A 132 3.58 7.50 14.26
C GLY A 132 2.58 8.66 14.19
N SER A 133 2.99 9.81 14.71
CA SER A 133 2.13 11.00 14.82
C SER A 133 2.32 12.04 13.71
N LYS A 134 3.49 12.04 13.05
CA LYS A 134 3.90 13.11 12.12
C LYS A 134 3.26 13.02 10.74
N LYS A 135 3.08 11.81 10.21
CA LYS A 135 2.57 11.54 8.86
C LYS A 135 1.77 10.25 8.84
N LYS A 136 0.80 10.16 7.93
CA LYS A 136 0.04 8.93 7.67
C LYS A 136 0.99 7.81 7.26
N LYS A 137 1.05 6.75 8.07
CA LYS A 137 1.64 5.45 7.69
C LYS A 137 0.54 4.42 7.50
N HIS A 138 0.74 3.49 6.58
CA HIS A 138 -0.11 2.32 6.43
C HIS A 138 0.21 1.27 7.50
N LEU A 139 -0.70 0.30 7.72
CA LEU A 139 -0.45 -0.83 8.61
C LEU A 139 -0.62 -2.15 7.84
N ILE A 140 0.39 -3.01 7.91
CA ILE A 140 0.32 -4.37 7.39
C ILE A 140 0.43 -5.34 8.56
N LEU A 141 -0.59 -6.18 8.72
CA LEU A 141 -0.64 -7.23 9.73
C LEU A 141 -0.26 -8.55 9.10
N THR A 142 0.69 -9.27 9.71
CA THR A 142 1.09 -10.59 9.23
C THR A 142 1.27 -11.58 10.39
N GLY A 143 1.66 -12.82 10.09
CA GLY A 143 1.77 -13.95 11.02
C GLY A 143 0.97 -15.16 10.56
N LYS A 144 1.22 -16.36 11.10
CA LYS A 144 0.60 -17.63 10.65
C LYS A 144 -0.93 -17.67 10.69
N ASN A 145 -1.51 -18.68 10.03
CA ASN A 145 -2.95 -18.94 10.07
C ASN A 145 -3.38 -19.12 11.53
N GLY A 146 -4.47 -18.46 11.93
CA GLY A 146 -4.92 -18.45 13.32
C GLY A 146 -4.23 -17.42 14.24
N SER A 147 -3.27 -16.62 13.77
CA SER A 147 -2.64 -15.54 14.57
C SER A 147 -3.60 -14.41 14.97
N GLY A 148 -4.81 -14.37 14.38
CA GLY A 148 -5.84 -13.39 14.71
C GLY A 148 -5.94 -12.19 13.76
N LYS A 149 -5.24 -12.19 12.61
CA LYS A 149 -5.30 -11.14 11.56
C LYS A 149 -6.71 -10.67 11.20
N THR A 150 -7.54 -11.58 10.68
CA THR A 150 -8.95 -11.29 10.35
C THR A 150 -9.72 -10.80 11.58
N SER A 151 -9.43 -11.36 12.76
CA SER A 151 -10.10 -10.95 14.00
C SER A 151 -9.75 -9.53 14.40
N PHE A 152 -8.49 -9.13 14.22
CA PHE A 152 -8.02 -7.77 14.46
C PHE A 152 -8.71 -6.78 13.50
N LEU A 153 -8.76 -7.11 12.20
CA LEU A 153 -9.44 -6.26 11.21
C LEU A 153 -10.94 -6.12 11.53
N LEU A 154 -11.60 -7.20 11.95
CA LEU A 154 -13.01 -7.16 12.34
C LEU A 154 -13.23 -6.31 13.59
N GLU A 155 -12.34 -6.35 14.58
CA GLU A 155 -12.43 -5.46 15.73
C GLU A 155 -12.29 -3.99 15.32
N LEU A 156 -11.34 -3.69 14.43
CA LEU A 156 -11.17 -2.32 13.92
C LEU A 156 -12.38 -1.87 13.10
N LYS A 157 -12.92 -2.76 12.25
CA LYS A 157 -14.17 -2.53 11.54
C LYS A 157 -15.31 -2.22 12.52
N ASN A 158 -15.45 -3.01 13.60
CA ASN A 158 -16.48 -2.79 14.61
C ASN A 158 -16.34 -1.40 15.25
N TYR A 159 -15.12 -0.96 15.56
CA TYR A 159 -14.90 0.41 16.02
C TYR A 159 -15.38 1.43 14.99
N LEU A 160 -15.05 1.23 13.71
CA LEU A 160 -15.44 2.12 12.63
C LEU A 160 -16.97 2.17 12.41
N LEU A 161 -17.74 1.16 12.85
CA LEU A 161 -19.21 1.22 12.88
C LEU A 161 -19.73 2.39 13.74
N SER A 162 -18.95 2.88 14.70
CA SER A 162 -19.32 4.04 15.49
C SER A 162 -19.52 5.30 14.64
N PHE A 163 -18.83 5.43 13.50
CA PHE A 163 -19.07 6.51 12.54
C PHE A 163 -20.42 6.37 11.84
N GLU A 164 -20.76 5.14 11.45
CA GLU A 164 -22.02 4.81 10.77
C GLU A 164 -23.23 5.09 11.66
N ASP A 165 -23.11 4.73 12.94
CA ASP A 165 -24.15 4.90 13.95
C ASP A 165 -24.17 6.32 14.55
N GLY A 166 -23.24 7.22 14.16
CA GLY A 166 -23.13 8.58 14.69
C GLY A 166 -22.59 8.67 16.12
N ASN A 167 -22.06 7.57 16.66
CA ASN A 167 -21.61 7.42 18.04
C ASN A 167 -20.10 7.60 18.24
N PHE A 168 -19.33 7.91 17.20
CA PHE A 168 -17.87 8.06 17.30
C PHE A 168 -17.44 9.03 18.42
N ARG A 169 -18.08 10.20 18.50
CA ARG A 169 -17.78 11.20 19.55
C ARG A 169 -18.18 10.69 20.95
N HIS A 170 -19.37 10.10 21.06
CA HIS A 170 -19.86 9.52 22.31
C HIS A 170 -19.00 8.37 22.82
N LEU A 171 -18.40 7.60 21.92
CA LEU A 171 -17.55 6.48 22.27
C LEU A 171 -16.29 6.92 23.04
N LYS A 172 -15.77 8.13 22.74
CA LYS A 172 -14.69 8.75 23.52
C LYS A 172 -15.20 9.18 24.90
N GLU A 173 -16.33 9.88 24.94
CA GLU A 173 -16.96 10.38 26.18
C GLU A 173 -17.31 9.23 27.14
N TRP A 174 -17.84 8.11 26.62
CA TRP A 174 -18.15 6.91 27.39
C TRP A 174 -16.91 6.27 28.00
N LYS A 175 -15.78 6.24 27.27
CA LYS A 175 -14.51 5.73 27.81
C LYS A 175 -14.00 6.59 28.96
N GLU A 176 -13.98 7.91 28.78
CA GLU A 176 -13.58 8.86 29.82
C GLU A 176 -14.50 8.75 31.05
N THR A 177 -15.81 8.63 30.82
CA THR A 177 -16.80 8.41 31.89
C THR A 177 -16.51 7.12 32.66
N ILE A 178 -16.23 6.01 31.97
CA ILE A 178 -15.89 4.74 32.63
C ILE A 178 -14.63 4.89 33.50
N VAL A 179 -13.60 5.60 33.04
CA VAL A 179 -12.37 5.85 33.81
C VAL A 179 -12.71 6.61 35.10
N ASN A 180 -13.41 7.75 34.97
CA ASN A 180 -13.80 8.57 36.12
C ASN A 180 -14.67 7.80 37.12
N LEU A 181 -15.62 6.98 36.63
CA LEU A 181 -16.47 6.14 37.49
C LEU A 181 -15.67 5.04 38.22
N LYS A 182 -14.66 4.45 37.57
CA LYS A 182 -13.77 3.47 38.21
C LYS A 182 -12.90 4.10 39.30
N GLU A 183 -12.36 5.28 39.06
CA GLU A 183 -11.58 6.02 40.06
C GLU A 183 -12.43 6.34 41.29
N ARG A 184 -13.70 6.72 41.10
CA ARG A 184 -14.64 6.93 42.20
C ARG A 184 -14.87 5.65 43.02
N ILE A 185 -15.11 4.51 42.38
CA ILE A 185 -15.30 3.22 43.10
C ILE A 185 -14.09 2.85 43.96
N ASN A 186 -12.89 3.13 43.47
CA ASN A 186 -11.65 2.80 44.18
C ASN A 186 -11.38 3.70 45.40
N ASN A 187 -12.13 4.78 45.58
CA ASN A 187 -12.00 5.64 46.75
C ASN A 187 -12.65 4.97 47.99
N SER A 188 -11.90 4.87 49.08
CA SER A 188 -12.26 4.10 50.28
C SER A 188 -13.51 4.61 51.01
N ASN A 189 -13.95 5.84 50.72
CA ASN A 189 -15.08 6.50 51.40
C ASN A 189 -16.44 6.31 50.70
N VAL A 190 -16.53 5.51 49.63
CA VAL A 190 -17.79 5.28 48.91
C VAL A 190 -18.61 4.17 49.57
N GLU A 191 -19.88 4.47 49.90
CA GLU A 191 -20.83 3.51 50.47
C GLU A 191 -21.13 2.34 49.52
N ASN A 192 -21.49 1.17 50.06
CA ASN A 192 -21.79 -0.02 49.26
C ASN A 192 -22.94 0.19 48.26
N SER A 193 -23.99 0.92 48.66
CA SER A 193 -25.13 1.24 47.78
C SER A 193 -24.73 2.11 46.58
N GLU A 194 -23.81 3.05 46.79
CA GLU A 194 -23.24 3.87 45.72
C GLU A 194 -22.30 3.04 44.82
N ARG A 195 -21.49 2.13 45.38
CA ARG A 195 -20.66 1.20 44.60
C ARG A 195 -21.50 0.32 43.67
N GLU A 196 -22.63 -0.21 44.13
CA GLU A 196 -23.54 -1.00 43.30
C GLU A 196 -24.12 -0.18 42.14
N ARG A 197 -24.54 1.07 42.40
CA ARG A 197 -25.04 2.00 41.37
C ARG A 197 -23.98 2.32 40.32
N ILE A 198 -22.76 2.66 40.75
CA ILE A 198 -21.66 2.98 39.82
C ILE A 198 -21.29 1.74 38.99
N THR A 199 -21.24 0.55 39.61
CA THR A 199 -20.94 -0.71 38.93
C THR A 199 -21.99 -1.03 37.87
N SER A 200 -23.28 -0.84 38.19
CA SER A 200 -24.39 -1.02 37.23
C SER A 200 -24.29 -0.03 36.07
N ASN A 201 -23.94 1.24 36.34
CA ASN A 201 -23.74 2.25 35.30
C ASN A 201 -22.57 1.88 34.36
N ILE A 202 -21.41 1.50 34.91
CA ILE A 202 -20.27 1.03 34.11
C ILE A 202 -20.68 -0.17 33.24
N LYS A 203 -21.46 -1.11 33.78
CA LYS A 203 -21.93 -2.27 33.02
C LYS A 203 -22.83 -1.84 31.85
N SER A 204 -23.77 -0.93 32.06
CA SER A 204 -24.67 -0.40 31.02
C SER A 204 -23.91 0.32 29.90
N ILE A 205 -22.93 1.17 30.25
CA ILE A 205 -22.09 1.87 29.27
C ILE A 205 -21.27 0.85 28.46
N LYS A 206 -20.64 -0.12 29.14
CA LYS A 206 -19.88 -1.20 28.46
C LYS A 206 -20.76 -2.03 27.52
N GLU A 207 -22.00 -2.32 27.91
CA GLU A 207 -22.94 -3.07 27.08
C GLU A 207 -23.32 -2.28 25.83
N SER A 208 -23.51 -0.97 25.95
CA SER A 208 -23.70 -0.05 24.81
C SER A 208 -22.47 0.00 23.89
N MET A 209 -21.27 -0.12 24.45
CA MET A 209 -20.01 -0.08 23.70
C MET A 209 -19.64 -1.41 23.04
N ARG A 210 -20.20 -2.54 23.51
CA ARG A 210 -19.77 -3.90 23.14
C ARG A 210 -19.71 -4.14 21.63
N ARG A 211 -20.61 -3.53 20.87
CA ARG A 211 -20.68 -3.68 19.41
C ARG A 211 -19.59 -2.94 18.64
N TYR A 212 -18.86 -2.03 19.28
CA TYR A 212 -17.78 -1.25 18.66
C TYR A 212 -16.38 -1.85 18.87
N GLY A 213 -16.33 -3.11 19.32
CA GLY A 213 -15.09 -3.82 19.56
C GLY A 213 -14.30 -3.32 20.76
N GLU A 214 -13.21 -4.01 21.06
CA GLU A 214 -12.30 -3.74 22.19
C GLU A 214 -11.05 -2.96 21.77
N ILE A 215 -10.93 -2.64 20.48
CA ILE A 215 -9.82 -1.87 19.92
C ILE A 215 -10.02 -0.37 20.10
N ASN A 216 -8.94 0.33 20.43
CA ASN A 216 -8.91 1.75 20.71
C ASN A 216 -7.93 2.44 19.75
N PRO A 217 -8.38 2.86 18.56
CA PRO A 217 -7.61 3.72 17.69
C PRO A 217 -7.51 5.14 18.26
N THR A 218 -6.32 5.71 18.13
CA THR A 218 -6.06 7.14 18.31
C THR A 218 -5.90 7.76 16.93
N PHE A 219 -6.71 8.78 16.63
CA PHE A 219 -6.67 9.52 15.37
C PHE A 219 -5.83 10.79 15.50
N SER A 220 -5.25 11.22 14.38
CA SER A 220 -4.50 12.48 14.26
C SER A 220 -5.33 13.72 14.56
N GLU A 221 -6.61 13.71 14.19
CA GLU A 221 -7.58 14.75 14.47
C GLU A 221 -8.97 14.13 14.57
N VAL A 222 -9.79 14.61 15.52
CA VAL A 222 -11.11 14.02 15.82
C VAL A 222 -12.25 15.03 15.75
N TYR A 223 -11.97 16.34 15.83
CA TYR A 223 -13.00 17.36 15.99
C TYR A 223 -14.00 17.36 14.83
N GLU A 224 -13.51 17.42 13.59
CA GLU A 224 -14.35 17.45 12.38
C GLU A 224 -14.54 16.07 11.73
N LEU A 225 -13.94 15.01 12.28
CA LEU A 225 -13.87 13.72 11.61
C LEU A 225 -15.26 13.08 11.38
N GLN A 226 -16.14 13.09 12.38
CA GLN A 226 -17.52 12.60 12.23
C GLN A 226 -18.28 13.38 11.14
N SER A 227 -18.18 14.71 11.16
CA SER A 227 -18.79 15.57 10.16
C SER A 227 -18.21 15.35 8.76
N SER A 228 -16.91 15.07 8.66
CA SER A 228 -16.27 14.69 7.39
C SER A 228 -16.86 13.40 6.84
N TYR A 229 -17.03 12.38 7.69
CA TYR A 229 -17.67 11.12 7.32
C TYR A 229 -19.15 11.29 6.92
N ASP A 230 -19.93 12.04 7.72
CA ASP A 230 -21.35 12.27 7.43
C ASP A 230 -21.59 13.01 6.12
N ASN A 231 -20.66 13.91 5.79
CA ASN A 231 -20.65 14.60 4.52
C ASN A 231 -20.05 13.76 3.38
N GLY A 232 -19.54 12.56 3.60
CA GLY A 232 -18.92 11.73 2.55
C GLY A 232 -17.53 12.20 2.09
N ASN A 233 -16.83 13.00 2.90
CA ASN A 233 -15.46 13.44 2.64
C ASN A 233 -14.40 12.52 3.30
N PHE A 234 -14.86 11.56 4.11
CA PHE A 234 -14.04 10.52 4.72
C PHE A 234 -14.61 9.15 4.39
N ILE A 235 -13.82 8.29 3.76
CA ILE A 235 -14.23 6.96 3.31
C ILE A 235 -13.94 5.92 4.39
N ILE A 236 -14.88 5.01 4.61
CA ILE A 236 -14.66 3.77 5.35
C ILE A 236 -15.06 2.62 4.43
N ALA A 237 -14.18 1.64 4.24
CA ALA A 237 -14.48 0.44 3.47
C ALA A 237 -13.81 -0.80 4.10
N TYR A 238 -14.47 -1.95 3.99
CA TYR A 238 -13.95 -3.23 4.44
C TYR A 238 -14.11 -4.30 3.35
N PHE A 239 -12.99 -4.93 2.99
CA PHE A 239 -12.91 -6.04 2.05
C PHE A 239 -12.46 -7.30 2.79
N ASP A 240 -13.33 -8.32 2.85
CA ASP A 240 -12.97 -9.65 3.39
C ASP A 240 -12.06 -10.43 2.43
N SER A 241 -11.63 -11.64 2.81
CA SER A 241 -10.77 -12.48 1.99
C SER A 241 -11.47 -13.20 0.84
N LYS A 242 -12.78 -13.45 0.93
CA LYS A 242 -13.52 -14.20 -0.10
C LYS A 242 -13.86 -13.34 -1.31
N ARG A 243 -14.03 -12.03 -1.11
CA ARG A 243 -14.25 -11.02 -2.16
C ARG A 243 -15.09 -11.53 -3.33
N THR A 244 -16.37 -11.81 -3.10
CA THR A 244 -17.27 -12.17 -4.21
C THR A 244 -17.35 -10.99 -5.18
N THR A 245 -16.78 -11.16 -6.38
CA THR A 245 -16.76 -10.13 -7.43
C THR A 245 -18.05 -10.20 -8.23
N ASN A 246 -18.93 -9.21 -8.09
CA ASN A 246 -20.20 -9.13 -8.83
C ASN A 246 -20.27 -7.84 -9.65
N MET A 247 -19.61 -7.81 -10.81
CA MET A 247 -19.77 -6.71 -11.77
C MET A 247 -20.95 -7.00 -12.71
N ILE A 248 -22.06 -6.32 -12.46
CA ILE A 248 -23.33 -6.55 -13.16
C ILE A 248 -23.32 -5.76 -14.48
N VAL A 249 -23.56 -6.45 -15.59
CA VAL A 249 -23.82 -5.80 -16.88
C VAL A 249 -25.25 -5.25 -16.85
N PRO A 250 -25.47 -3.95 -17.17
CA PRO A 250 -26.79 -3.37 -17.12
C PRO A 250 -27.64 -3.74 -18.34
N ASP A 251 -28.94 -3.96 -18.13
CA ASP A 251 -29.89 -4.20 -19.22
C ASP A 251 -30.34 -2.91 -19.92
N SER A 252 -30.14 -1.74 -19.28
CA SER A 252 -30.57 -0.44 -19.81
C SER A 252 -29.74 0.73 -19.26
N ILE A 253 -29.80 1.87 -19.95
CA ILE A 253 -29.27 3.14 -19.43
C ILE A 253 -30.29 3.68 -18.43
N SER A 254 -29.90 3.73 -17.15
CA SER A 254 -30.79 4.15 -16.07
C SER A 254 -30.05 5.07 -15.10
N LYS A 255 -30.76 6.05 -14.53
CA LYS A 255 -30.15 6.97 -13.57
C LYS A 255 -29.73 6.20 -12.32
N ILE A 256 -28.44 6.19 -12.03
CA ILE A 256 -27.94 5.64 -10.77
C ILE A 256 -28.13 6.65 -9.65
N LYS A 257 -28.40 6.14 -8.44
CA LYS A 257 -28.41 6.95 -7.21
C LYS A 257 -27.14 6.65 -6.43
N LEU A 258 -26.13 7.49 -6.60
CA LEU A 258 -24.94 7.46 -5.75
C LEU A 258 -25.31 7.94 -4.34
N HIS A 259 -24.86 7.22 -3.33
CA HIS A 259 -25.09 7.60 -1.93
C HIS A 259 -24.07 8.66 -1.51
N LEU A 260 -24.48 9.59 -0.63
CA LEU A 260 -23.57 10.62 -0.09
C LEU A 260 -22.43 9.98 0.70
N LYS A 261 -22.76 8.92 1.45
CA LYS A 261 -21.84 8.09 2.21
C LYS A 261 -22.26 6.64 2.08
N TYR A 262 -21.28 5.75 2.21
CA TYR A 262 -21.46 4.30 2.17
C TYR A 262 -20.96 3.69 3.47
N ARG A 263 -21.63 2.64 3.93
CA ARG A 263 -21.19 1.82 5.05
C ARG A 263 -19.94 1.02 4.67
N ALA A 264 -19.16 0.58 5.64
CA ALA A 264 -17.96 -0.22 5.43
C ALA A 264 -18.22 -1.49 4.59
N ASP A 265 -19.38 -2.11 4.80
CA ASP A 265 -19.80 -3.35 4.14
C ASP A 265 -20.58 -3.16 2.84
N ASP A 266 -20.97 -1.92 2.50
CA ASP A 266 -21.64 -1.67 1.23
C ASP A 266 -20.72 -2.09 0.06
N ARG A 267 -21.33 -2.44 -1.08
CA ARG A 267 -20.62 -2.88 -2.29
C ARG A 267 -21.02 -2.06 -3.51
N PRO A 268 -20.71 -0.75 -3.55
CA PRO A 268 -21.00 0.10 -4.71
C PRO A 268 -20.24 -0.33 -5.98
N SER A 269 -19.27 -1.23 -5.94
CA SER A 269 -18.67 -1.81 -7.14
C SER A 269 -19.68 -2.48 -8.09
N ASN A 270 -20.82 -2.99 -7.58
CA ASN A 270 -21.84 -3.65 -8.39
C ASN A 270 -22.47 -2.72 -9.45
N ILE A 271 -22.51 -1.40 -9.20
CA ILE A 271 -23.04 -0.40 -10.13
C ILE A 271 -21.97 0.21 -11.02
N PHE A 272 -20.72 -0.26 -10.94
CA PHE A 272 -19.59 0.32 -11.66
C PHE A 272 -19.80 0.32 -13.18
N ILE A 273 -20.21 -0.80 -13.77
CA ILE A 273 -20.45 -0.88 -15.22
C ILE A 273 -21.61 0.04 -15.62
N GLN A 274 -22.72 0.04 -14.87
CA GLN A 274 -23.83 0.97 -15.11
C GLN A 274 -23.35 2.43 -15.06
N TYR A 275 -22.47 2.78 -14.12
CA TYR A 275 -21.88 4.11 -14.05
C TYR A 275 -21.07 4.45 -15.31
N LEU A 276 -20.17 3.55 -15.74
CA LEU A 276 -19.39 3.75 -16.97
C LEU A 276 -20.30 3.91 -18.21
N VAL A 277 -21.36 3.09 -18.31
CA VAL A 277 -22.34 3.15 -19.40
C VAL A 277 -23.05 4.49 -19.40
N ASN A 278 -23.49 4.96 -18.24
CA ASN A 278 -24.14 6.26 -18.09
C ASN A 278 -23.20 7.38 -18.49
N MET A 279 -21.92 7.35 -18.09
CA MET A 279 -20.94 8.34 -18.52
C MET A 279 -20.77 8.37 -20.05
N LYS A 280 -20.75 7.22 -20.72
CA LYS A 280 -20.67 7.18 -22.19
C LYS A 280 -21.94 7.69 -22.87
N ALA A 281 -23.10 7.41 -22.29
CA ALA A 281 -24.36 8.00 -22.74
C ALA A 281 -24.36 9.54 -22.57
N GLU A 282 -23.98 10.04 -21.39
CA GLU A 282 -23.82 11.47 -21.10
C GLU A 282 -22.84 12.14 -22.06
N GLN A 283 -21.71 11.49 -22.35
CA GLN A 283 -20.73 11.98 -23.32
C GLN A 283 -21.31 12.09 -24.73
N ALA A 284 -22.15 11.14 -25.16
CA ALA A 284 -22.79 11.19 -26.47
C ALA A 284 -23.80 12.36 -26.56
N PHE A 285 -24.62 12.56 -25.52
CA PHE A 285 -25.54 13.70 -25.45
C PHE A 285 -24.80 15.04 -25.40
N ALA A 286 -23.71 15.12 -24.63
CA ALA A 286 -22.86 16.31 -24.53
C ALA A 286 -22.23 16.69 -25.87
N ASN A 287 -21.80 15.71 -26.67
CA ASN A 287 -21.33 15.95 -28.04
C ASN A 287 -22.45 16.51 -28.93
N GLN A 288 -23.67 15.97 -28.83
CA GLN A 288 -24.81 16.47 -29.60
C GLN A 288 -25.22 17.89 -29.21
N SER A 289 -25.15 18.22 -27.92
CA SER A 289 -25.44 19.57 -27.39
C SER A 289 -24.26 20.54 -27.50
N ASN A 290 -23.11 20.11 -28.06
CA ASN A 290 -21.85 20.86 -28.12
C ASN A 290 -21.30 21.31 -26.75
N ASP A 291 -21.61 20.58 -25.66
CA ASP A 291 -21.00 20.79 -24.35
C ASP A 291 -19.59 20.18 -24.30
N LYS A 292 -18.63 20.93 -24.86
CA LYS A 292 -17.21 20.54 -24.91
C LYS A 292 -16.59 20.40 -23.53
N ALA A 293 -17.13 21.07 -22.49
CA ALA A 293 -16.58 21.01 -21.14
C ALA A 293 -16.88 19.64 -20.51
N LEU A 294 -18.14 19.20 -20.61
CA LEU A 294 -18.54 17.89 -20.11
C LEU A 294 -17.85 16.74 -20.85
N VAL A 295 -17.73 16.83 -22.19
CA VAL A 295 -17.00 15.82 -22.99
C VAL A 295 -15.56 15.68 -22.52
N LYS A 296 -14.83 16.80 -22.37
CA LYS A 296 -13.44 16.80 -21.86
C LYS A 296 -13.33 16.24 -20.45
N LYS A 297 -14.29 16.53 -19.58
CA LYS A 297 -14.33 16.01 -18.20
C LYS A 297 -14.45 14.49 -18.21
N ILE A 298 -15.38 13.94 -18.99
CA ILE A 298 -15.59 12.50 -19.12
C ILE A 298 -14.37 11.82 -19.76
N ASP A 299 -13.80 12.40 -20.81
CA ASP A 299 -12.57 11.88 -21.42
C ASP A 299 -11.40 11.85 -20.43
N LYS A 300 -11.20 12.92 -19.65
CA LYS A 300 -10.17 12.97 -18.62
C LYS A 300 -10.37 11.85 -17.60
N TRP A 301 -11.61 11.62 -17.18
CA TRP A 301 -11.94 10.57 -16.22
C TRP A 301 -11.60 9.17 -16.76
N PHE A 302 -12.00 8.85 -17.99
CA PHE A 302 -11.68 7.56 -18.62
C PHE A 302 -10.17 7.39 -18.85
N ASN A 303 -9.47 8.46 -19.25
CA ASN A 303 -8.02 8.42 -19.41
C ASN A 303 -7.31 8.12 -18.09
N ASN A 304 -7.74 8.71 -16.97
CA ASN A 304 -7.17 8.43 -15.65
C ASN A 304 -7.41 6.97 -15.24
N LEU A 305 -8.61 6.45 -15.49
CA LEU A 305 -8.93 5.04 -15.22
C LEU A 305 -8.07 4.10 -16.07
N GLU A 306 -7.93 4.38 -17.38
CA GLU A 306 -7.08 3.58 -18.27
C GLU A 306 -5.61 3.63 -17.86
N ILE A 307 -5.09 4.78 -17.43
CA ILE A 307 -3.70 4.88 -16.92
C ILE A 307 -3.50 3.99 -15.70
N ALA A 308 -4.44 4.01 -14.74
CA ALA A 308 -4.39 3.13 -13.58
C ALA A 308 -4.44 1.65 -13.99
N PHE A 309 -5.29 1.29 -14.95
CA PHE A 309 -5.39 -0.09 -15.41
C PHE A 309 -4.20 -0.53 -16.30
N ARG A 310 -3.55 0.35 -17.05
CA ARG A 310 -2.28 0.04 -17.75
C ARG A 310 -1.21 -0.43 -16.77
N GLU A 311 -1.10 0.25 -15.64
CA GLU A 311 -0.16 -0.10 -14.56
C GLU A 311 -0.52 -1.46 -13.94
N LEU A 312 -1.80 -1.67 -13.64
CA LEU A 312 -2.29 -2.92 -13.04
C LEU A 312 -2.13 -4.13 -13.96
N PHE A 313 -2.49 -4.01 -15.25
CA PHE A 313 -2.44 -5.10 -16.23
C PHE A 313 -1.06 -5.28 -16.86
N GLU A 314 -0.09 -4.44 -16.54
CA GLU A 314 1.26 -4.44 -17.15
C GLU A 314 1.20 -4.34 -18.68
N SER A 315 0.27 -3.52 -19.19
CA SER A 315 -0.09 -3.49 -20.60
C SER A 315 -0.26 -2.06 -21.06
N GLU A 316 0.76 -1.51 -21.75
CA GLU A 316 0.73 -0.13 -22.26
C GLU A 316 -0.42 0.08 -23.27
N ASP A 317 -0.79 -0.97 -24.00
CA ASP A 317 -1.86 -0.97 -25.00
C ASP A 317 -3.26 -1.17 -24.39
N PHE A 318 -3.39 -1.22 -23.07
CA PHE A 318 -4.69 -1.35 -22.41
C PHE A 318 -5.62 -0.21 -22.81
N LYS A 319 -6.82 -0.59 -23.27
CA LYS A 319 -7.92 0.31 -23.61
C LYS A 319 -9.27 -0.26 -23.20
N LEU A 320 -10.19 0.63 -22.82
CA LEU A 320 -11.58 0.30 -22.57
C LEU A 320 -12.43 0.69 -23.79
N GLU A 321 -12.98 -0.31 -24.46
CA GLU A 321 -13.90 -0.14 -25.57
C GLU A 321 -15.35 -0.32 -25.08
N PHE A 322 -16.16 0.73 -25.21
CA PHE A 322 -17.58 0.66 -24.91
C PHE A 322 -18.35 0.04 -26.08
N ASP A 323 -19.16 -0.99 -25.80
CA ASP A 323 -20.11 -1.55 -26.75
C ASP A 323 -21.53 -1.12 -26.39
N PHE A 324 -22.10 -0.24 -27.22
CA PHE A 324 -23.45 0.30 -27.00
C PHE A 324 -24.55 -0.77 -27.13
N LYS A 325 -24.33 -1.83 -27.92
CA LYS A 325 -25.37 -2.87 -28.11
C LYS A 325 -25.50 -3.77 -26.90
N GLU A 326 -24.37 -4.08 -26.27
CA GLU A 326 -24.33 -4.91 -25.06
C GLU A 326 -24.38 -4.09 -23.77
N LEU A 327 -24.35 -2.76 -23.87
CA LEU A 327 -24.21 -1.84 -22.74
C LEU A 327 -23.08 -2.28 -21.80
N ASN A 328 -21.95 -2.71 -22.37
CA ASN A 328 -20.84 -3.28 -21.65
C ASN A 328 -19.51 -2.68 -22.09
N PHE A 329 -18.47 -2.93 -21.30
CA PHE A 329 -17.11 -2.50 -21.58
C PHE A 329 -16.21 -3.72 -21.81
N PHE A 330 -15.40 -3.61 -22.85
CA PHE A 330 -14.42 -4.59 -23.24
C PHE A 330 -13.02 -4.03 -23.03
N ILE A 331 -12.18 -4.85 -22.42
CA ILE A 331 -10.76 -4.62 -22.30
C ILE A 331 -10.10 -5.11 -23.58
N LYS A 332 -9.27 -4.26 -24.17
CA LYS A 332 -8.45 -4.58 -25.33
C LYS A 332 -6.99 -4.42 -24.98
N GLU A 333 -6.22 -5.44 -25.31
CA GLU A 333 -4.77 -5.48 -25.18
C GLU A 333 -4.17 -5.99 -26.50
N LYS A 334 -2.89 -5.68 -26.72
CA LYS A 334 -2.18 -6.14 -27.91
C LYS A 334 -2.10 -7.68 -27.93
N ASN A 335 -2.40 -8.25 -29.09
CA ASN A 335 -2.39 -9.70 -29.35
C ASN A 335 -3.37 -10.54 -28.51
N LYS A 336 -4.35 -9.92 -27.85
CA LYS A 336 -5.44 -10.65 -27.16
C LYS A 336 -6.77 -10.34 -27.81
N THR A 337 -7.68 -11.31 -27.78
CA THR A 337 -9.09 -11.07 -28.10
C THR A 337 -9.68 -10.15 -27.03
N LYS A 338 -10.55 -9.22 -27.43
CA LYS A 338 -11.26 -8.38 -26.45
C LYS A 338 -12.06 -9.23 -25.48
N TYR A 339 -12.09 -8.85 -24.20
CA TYR A 339 -12.82 -9.57 -23.15
C TYR A 339 -13.44 -8.57 -22.18
N SER A 340 -14.57 -8.93 -21.55
CA SER A 340 -15.26 -8.03 -20.61
C SER A 340 -14.74 -8.18 -19.18
N PHE A 341 -15.16 -7.29 -18.28
CA PHE A 341 -14.85 -7.39 -16.85
C PHE A 341 -15.31 -8.72 -16.22
N GLN A 342 -16.38 -9.34 -16.73
CA GLN A 342 -16.89 -10.64 -16.25
C GLN A 342 -15.97 -11.81 -16.60
N HIS A 343 -15.07 -11.63 -17.57
CA HIS A 343 -14.17 -12.67 -18.06
C HIS A 343 -12.73 -12.48 -17.55
N LEU A 344 -12.53 -11.63 -16.55
CA LEU A 344 -11.25 -11.47 -15.89
C LEU A 344 -10.88 -12.72 -15.08
N SER A 345 -9.58 -13.02 -14.99
CA SER A 345 -9.10 -13.99 -14.01
C SER A 345 -9.42 -13.50 -12.59
N ASP A 346 -9.67 -14.42 -11.66
CA ASP A 346 -9.98 -14.12 -10.25
C ASP A 346 -9.07 -13.07 -9.61
N GLY A 347 -7.76 -13.13 -9.92
CA GLY A 347 -6.80 -12.15 -9.41
C GLY A 347 -7.09 -10.72 -9.86
N TYR A 348 -7.22 -10.47 -11.16
CA TYR A 348 -7.59 -9.15 -11.69
C TYR A 348 -8.99 -8.72 -11.25
N ALA A 349 -9.96 -9.64 -11.23
CA ALA A 349 -11.33 -9.34 -10.80
C ALA A 349 -11.35 -8.84 -9.33
N SER A 350 -10.59 -9.51 -8.44
CA SER A 350 -10.43 -9.13 -7.04
C SER A 350 -9.88 -7.70 -6.88
N VAL A 351 -8.84 -7.33 -7.64
CA VAL A 351 -8.26 -5.99 -7.58
C VAL A 351 -9.20 -4.93 -8.14
N ILE A 352 -9.79 -5.18 -9.32
CA ILE A 352 -10.71 -4.21 -9.93
C ILE A 352 -11.94 -4.01 -9.05
N ASN A 353 -12.39 -5.04 -8.33
CA ASN A 353 -13.47 -4.89 -7.35
C ASN A 353 -13.10 -3.89 -6.24
N ILE A 354 -11.89 -3.98 -5.67
CA ILE A 354 -11.42 -3.00 -4.67
C ILE A 354 -11.36 -1.59 -5.27
N VAL A 355 -10.73 -1.47 -6.45
CA VAL A 355 -10.57 -0.17 -7.12
C VAL A 355 -11.94 0.44 -7.42
N SER A 356 -12.81 -0.28 -8.13
CA SER A 356 -14.15 0.20 -8.49
C SER A 356 -15.00 0.54 -7.28
N ASP A 357 -14.93 -0.22 -6.18
CA ASP A 357 -15.67 0.08 -4.95
C ASP A 357 -15.23 1.43 -4.36
N ILE A 358 -13.91 1.63 -4.18
CA ILE A 358 -13.36 2.88 -3.65
C ILE A 358 -13.67 4.06 -4.59
N LEU A 359 -13.57 3.85 -5.91
CA LEU A 359 -13.95 4.86 -6.92
C LEU A 359 -15.41 5.28 -6.76
N MET A 360 -16.34 4.34 -6.71
CA MET A 360 -17.78 4.64 -6.58
C MET A 360 -18.13 5.32 -5.26
N ARG A 361 -17.35 5.10 -4.20
CA ARG A 361 -17.46 5.85 -2.94
C ARG A 361 -17.01 7.31 -3.09
N MET A 362 -16.10 7.63 -4.01
CA MET A 362 -15.60 8.98 -4.27
C MET A 362 -16.46 9.78 -5.26
N GLU A 363 -17.14 9.12 -6.21
CA GLU A 363 -17.76 9.79 -7.37
C GLU A 363 -18.89 10.78 -7.03
N ASN A 364 -19.64 10.57 -5.93
CA ASN A 364 -20.77 11.45 -5.59
C ASN A 364 -20.37 12.89 -5.24
N LYS A 365 -19.06 13.18 -5.16
CA LYS A 365 -18.53 14.50 -4.82
C LYS A 365 -18.21 15.40 -6.00
N ASN A 366 -18.62 15.02 -7.21
CA ASN A 366 -18.37 15.82 -8.42
C ASN A 366 -16.90 16.27 -8.47
N ASN A 367 -15.97 15.32 -8.37
CA ASN A 367 -14.54 15.60 -8.49
C ASN A 367 -14.28 16.13 -9.91
N GLU A 368 -14.41 17.44 -10.11
CA GLU A 368 -14.16 18.14 -11.38
C GLU A 368 -12.75 17.88 -11.93
N SER A 369 -11.84 17.43 -11.06
CA SER A 369 -10.44 17.24 -11.38
C SER A 369 -10.06 15.79 -11.76
N GLY A 370 -10.92 14.79 -11.57
CA GLY A 370 -10.56 13.38 -11.77
C GLY A 370 -9.48 12.87 -10.81
N ILE A 371 -9.29 13.55 -9.67
CA ILE A 371 -8.29 13.22 -8.66
C ILE A 371 -8.99 12.46 -7.52
N TYR A 372 -8.56 11.22 -7.27
CA TYR A 372 -9.06 10.35 -6.20
C TYR A 372 -8.56 10.80 -4.82
N ASN A 373 -9.02 11.97 -4.37
CA ASN A 373 -8.40 12.75 -3.31
C ASN A 373 -9.17 12.76 -1.97
N LEU A 374 -10.08 11.81 -1.75
CA LEU A 374 -10.77 11.71 -0.47
C LEU A 374 -9.91 10.99 0.56
N GLU A 375 -10.01 11.45 1.80
CA GLU A 375 -9.39 10.79 2.95
C GLU A 375 -10.24 9.59 3.39
N GLY A 376 -9.65 8.68 4.15
CA GLY A 376 -10.39 7.51 4.61
C GLY A 376 -9.52 6.41 5.17
N ILE A 377 -10.18 5.40 5.74
CA ILE A 377 -9.57 4.16 6.20
C ILE A 377 -10.16 3.01 5.42
N VAL A 378 -9.29 2.23 4.79
CA VAL A 378 -9.69 1.04 4.03
C VAL A 378 -9.04 -0.18 4.65
N LEU A 379 -9.89 -1.13 5.05
CA LEU A 379 -9.51 -2.38 5.66
C LEU A 379 -9.55 -3.49 4.61
N ILE A 380 -8.45 -4.23 4.42
CA ILE A 380 -8.37 -5.29 3.41
C ILE A 380 -7.83 -6.56 4.07
N ASP A 381 -8.67 -7.60 4.19
CA ASP A 381 -8.24 -8.91 4.66
C ASP A 381 -7.64 -9.72 3.50
N GLU A 382 -6.44 -10.26 3.72
CA GLU A 382 -5.63 -11.03 2.77
C GLU A 382 -5.53 -10.33 1.41
N ILE A 383 -4.84 -9.18 1.37
CA ILE A 383 -4.73 -8.32 0.17
C ILE A 383 -4.32 -9.10 -1.09
N GLU A 384 -3.52 -10.15 -0.93
CA GLU A 384 -3.00 -11.04 -1.98
C GLU A 384 -3.95 -12.15 -2.47
N THR A 385 -5.13 -12.34 -1.87
CA THR A 385 -5.96 -13.51 -2.15
C THR A 385 -6.33 -13.59 -3.64
N HIS A 386 -6.10 -14.78 -4.22
CA HIS A 386 -6.21 -15.10 -5.65
C HIS A 386 -5.22 -14.39 -6.60
N LEU A 387 -4.26 -13.61 -6.09
CA LEU A 387 -3.28 -12.91 -6.92
C LEU A 387 -2.07 -13.82 -7.24
N HIS A 388 -1.62 -13.78 -8.50
CA HIS A 388 -0.32 -14.32 -8.88
C HIS A 388 0.83 -13.47 -8.32
N VAL A 389 2.02 -14.06 -8.17
CA VAL A 389 3.19 -13.45 -7.52
C VAL A 389 3.55 -12.04 -8.05
N SER A 390 3.47 -11.80 -9.37
CA SER A 390 3.75 -10.46 -9.93
C SER A 390 2.81 -9.41 -9.36
N LEU A 391 1.50 -9.70 -9.34
CA LEU A 391 0.48 -8.79 -8.80
C LEU A 391 0.61 -8.64 -7.29
N GLN A 392 1.03 -9.66 -6.54
CA GLN A 392 1.26 -9.54 -5.09
C GLN A 392 2.33 -8.50 -4.74
N LYS A 393 3.37 -8.35 -5.58
CA LYS A 393 4.42 -7.34 -5.39
C LYS A 393 3.94 -5.92 -5.71
N LYS A 394 2.88 -5.78 -6.51
CA LYS A 394 2.44 -4.48 -7.06
C LYS A 394 1.17 -3.97 -6.42
N ILE A 395 0.29 -4.85 -5.94
CA ILE A 395 -1.06 -4.50 -5.50
C ILE A 395 -1.05 -3.42 -4.42
N PHE A 396 -0.19 -3.54 -3.42
CA PHE A 396 -0.16 -2.60 -2.31
C PHE A 396 0.39 -1.23 -2.72
N PRO A 397 1.58 -1.12 -3.37
CA PRO A 397 2.04 0.13 -3.97
C PRO A 397 1.03 0.78 -4.92
N PHE A 398 0.40 -0.03 -5.78
CA PHE A 398 -0.59 0.43 -6.74
C PHE A 398 -1.80 1.09 -6.04
N LEU A 399 -2.36 0.45 -5.01
CA LEU A 399 -3.48 1.02 -4.24
C LEU A 399 -3.06 2.29 -3.49
N CYS A 400 -1.88 2.30 -2.89
CA CYS A 400 -1.34 3.48 -2.20
C CYS A 400 -1.14 4.66 -3.16
N ALA A 401 -0.63 4.41 -4.36
CA ALA A 401 -0.43 5.43 -5.39
C ALA A 401 -1.75 5.93 -6.00
N LEU A 402 -2.72 5.04 -6.20
CA LEU A 402 -4.02 5.38 -6.77
C LEU A 402 -4.89 6.18 -5.77
N PHE A 403 -4.75 5.89 -4.48
CA PHE A 403 -5.53 6.51 -3.40
C PHE A 403 -4.61 7.10 -2.31
N PRO A 404 -3.85 8.16 -2.62
CA PRO A 404 -2.76 8.65 -1.76
C PRO A 404 -3.24 9.22 -0.42
N ARG A 405 -4.51 9.58 -0.29
CA ARG A 405 -5.10 10.08 0.97
C ARG A 405 -5.83 9.02 1.81
N ILE A 406 -5.92 7.79 1.31
CA ILE A 406 -6.48 6.67 2.07
C ILE A 406 -5.40 6.05 2.95
N GLN A 407 -5.74 5.74 4.20
CA GLN A 407 -4.93 4.90 5.07
C GLN A 407 -5.38 3.44 4.94
N PHE A 408 -4.58 2.64 4.23
CA PHE A 408 -4.76 1.20 4.17
C PHE A 408 -4.28 0.51 5.45
N ILE A 409 -5.13 -0.38 5.97
CA ILE A 409 -4.83 -1.34 7.03
C ILE A 409 -5.15 -2.72 6.49
N VAL A 410 -4.10 -3.49 6.19
CA VAL A 410 -4.22 -4.71 5.41
C VAL A 410 -3.65 -5.89 6.16
N THR A 411 -4.16 -7.09 5.90
CA THR A 411 -3.52 -8.33 6.36
C THR A 411 -2.91 -9.06 5.17
N THR A 412 -1.80 -9.76 5.42
CA THR A 412 -1.14 -10.57 4.41
C THR A 412 -0.32 -11.70 5.03
N HIS A 413 -0.23 -12.80 4.30
CA HIS A 413 0.73 -13.88 4.48
C HIS A 413 1.84 -13.84 3.44
N SER A 414 1.69 -13.02 2.40
CA SER A 414 2.62 -12.97 1.28
C SER A 414 3.87 -12.16 1.66
N PRO A 415 5.06 -12.78 1.62
CA PRO A 415 6.32 -12.05 1.77
C PRO A 415 6.50 -11.01 0.66
N PHE A 416 5.88 -11.20 -0.51
CA PHE A 416 5.96 -10.28 -1.63
C PHE A 416 5.25 -8.95 -1.34
N VAL A 417 4.09 -9.00 -0.69
CA VAL A 417 3.39 -7.78 -0.24
C VAL A 417 4.23 -7.07 0.80
N LEU A 418 4.79 -7.81 1.77
CA LEU A 418 5.64 -7.25 2.83
C LEU A 418 6.87 -6.51 2.26
N SER A 419 7.55 -7.09 1.28
CA SER A 419 8.72 -6.47 0.64
C SER A 419 8.39 -5.21 -0.20
N SER A 420 7.12 -5.04 -0.60
CA SER A 420 6.71 -3.92 -1.47
C SER A 420 6.23 -2.70 -0.70
N ALA A 421 6.23 -2.76 0.63
CA ALA A 421 5.45 -1.85 1.45
C ALA A 421 6.22 -0.62 1.95
N GLU A 422 6.32 0.41 1.12
CA GLU A 422 6.84 1.72 1.53
C GLU A 422 5.86 2.47 2.45
N ASN A 423 6.39 3.36 3.30
CA ASN A 423 5.60 4.19 4.24
C ASN A 423 4.57 3.39 5.07
N SER A 424 4.95 2.18 5.48
CA SER A 424 4.11 1.25 6.22
C SER A 424 4.77 0.80 7.52
N VAL A 425 3.94 0.44 8.50
CA VAL A 425 4.36 -0.31 9.67
C VAL A 425 3.90 -1.75 9.45
N VAL A 426 4.84 -2.69 9.51
CA VAL A 426 4.54 -4.11 9.50
C VAL A 426 4.47 -4.58 10.93
N TYR A 427 3.39 -5.26 11.30
CA TYR A 427 3.20 -5.81 12.63
C TYR A 427 2.95 -7.32 12.56
N ASP A 428 3.85 -8.07 13.19
CA ASP A 428 3.72 -9.50 13.39
C ASP A 428 2.78 -9.80 14.56
N LEU A 429 1.62 -10.38 14.30
CA LEU A 429 0.72 -10.81 15.37
C LEU A 429 1.19 -12.09 16.09
N GLU A 430 2.06 -12.89 15.47
CA GLU A 430 2.61 -14.11 16.06
C GLU A 430 3.73 -13.78 17.04
N HIS A 431 4.78 -13.11 16.56
CA HIS A 431 5.95 -12.77 17.39
C HIS A 431 5.81 -11.44 18.13
N LYS A 432 4.72 -10.68 17.91
CA LYS A 432 4.49 -9.34 18.48
C LYS A 432 5.61 -8.36 18.14
N LEU A 433 6.12 -8.46 16.92
CA LEU A 433 7.21 -7.65 16.42
C LEU A 433 6.67 -6.53 15.55
N ARG A 434 7.08 -5.31 15.87
CA ARG A 434 6.84 -4.13 15.04
C ARG A 434 8.08 -3.88 14.22
N ILE A 435 7.94 -3.92 12.90
CA ILE A 435 9.01 -3.67 11.96
C ILE A 435 8.64 -2.40 11.18
N GLU A 436 9.53 -1.41 11.24
CA GLU A 436 9.44 -0.28 10.33
C GLU A 436 10.09 -0.66 9.02
N ASP A 437 9.34 -0.48 7.93
CA ASP A 437 9.83 -0.55 6.55
C ASP A 437 10.61 -1.83 6.20
N LEU A 438 9.90 -2.82 5.65
CA LEU A 438 10.53 -4.04 5.14
C LEU A 438 11.03 -3.90 3.70
N SER A 439 10.84 -2.75 3.04
CA SER A 439 11.30 -2.53 1.66
C SER A 439 12.81 -2.71 1.44
N PRO A 440 13.71 -2.45 2.42
CA PRO A 440 15.15 -2.66 2.22
C PRO A 440 15.56 -4.14 2.21
N TYR A 441 14.72 -5.04 2.73
CA TYR A 441 15.06 -6.46 2.84
C TYR A 441 14.73 -7.19 1.55
N SER A 442 15.65 -8.05 1.10
CA SER A 442 15.33 -8.93 -0.02
C SER A 442 14.22 -9.90 0.36
N TYR A 443 13.50 -10.40 -0.64
CA TYR A 443 12.52 -11.46 -0.45
C TYR A 443 13.13 -12.66 0.27
N GLU A 444 14.35 -13.07 -0.10
CA GLU A 444 15.03 -14.19 0.57
C GLU A 444 15.27 -13.89 2.05
N GLY A 445 15.68 -12.67 2.39
CA GLY A 445 15.91 -12.24 3.77
C GLY A 445 14.63 -12.28 4.61
N ILE A 446 13.49 -11.85 4.06
CA ILE A 446 12.20 -11.91 4.77
C ILE A 446 11.76 -13.37 4.94
N VAL A 447 11.83 -14.19 3.89
CA VAL A 447 11.41 -15.61 3.97
C VAL A 447 12.25 -16.40 4.97
N GLU A 448 13.56 -16.16 4.99
CA GLU A 448 14.49 -16.84 5.88
C GLU A 448 14.41 -16.32 7.31
N ALA A 449 14.62 -15.02 7.52
CA ALA A 449 14.72 -14.44 8.85
C ALA A 449 13.37 -14.36 9.58
N TYR A 450 12.28 -14.18 8.83
CA TYR A 450 10.96 -13.92 9.41
C TYR A 450 10.03 -15.12 9.38
N PHE A 451 9.94 -15.82 8.24
CA PHE A 451 9.06 -16.99 8.16
C PHE A 451 9.76 -18.28 8.61
N GLY A 452 11.08 -18.25 8.84
CA GLY A 452 11.86 -19.44 9.18
C GLY A 452 11.74 -20.52 8.11
N ILE A 453 11.39 -20.12 6.87
CA ILE A 453 11.21 -21.07 5.78
C ILE A 453 12.58 -21.36 5.22
N ASP A 454 12.96 -22.59 5.45
CA ASP A 454 14.12 -23.21 4.85
C ASP A 454 14.05 -23.10 3.31
N LYS A 455 15.02 -22.39 2.72
CA LYS A 455 15.15 -22.13 1.28
C LYS A 455 15.19 -23.39 0.41
N TYR A 456 15.33 -24.56 1.03
CA TYR A 456 15.54 -25.83 0.37
C TYR A 456 14.49 -26.83 0.83
N SER A 457 14.06 -27.70 -0.09
CA SER A 457 13.17 -28.78 0.27
C SER A 457 13.81 -29.62 1.39
N VAL A 458 12.96 -30.13 2.29
CA VAL A 458 13.38 -31.03 3.37
C VAL A 458 14.23 -32.19 2.82
N ALA A 459 13.94 -32.65 1.60
CA ALA A 459 14.70 -33.69 0.92
C ALA A 459 16.15 -33.28 0.59
N VAL A 460 16.37 -32.08 0.07
CA VAL A 460 17.73 -31.58 -0.24
C VAL A 460 18.52 -31.38 1.06
N LYS A 461 17.88 -30.83 2.11
CA LYS A 461 18.52 -30.67 3.42
C LYS A 461 18.93 -31.99 4.06
N LYS A 462 18.03 -32.97 4.11
CA LYS A 462 18.34 -34.31 4.64
C LYS A 462 19.50 -34.95 3.91
N LYS A 463 19.55 -34.82 2.58
CA LYS A 463 20.65 -35.35 1.77
C LYS A 463 21.98 -34.61 2.01
N LEU A 464 21.95 -33.29 2.21
CA LEU A 464 23.14 -32.50 2.53
C LEU A 464 23.67 -32.81 3.94
N GLU A 465 22.80 -32.94 4.93
CA GLU A 465 23.19 -33.33 6.30
C GLU A 465 23.73 -34.75 6.33
N ARG A 466 23.07 -35.71 5.66
CA ARG A 466 23.59 -37.08 5.53
C ARG A 466 24.96 -37.11 4.86
N TYR A 467 25.15 -36.29 3.81
CA TYR A 467 26.44 -36.13 3.15
C TYR A 467 27.51 -35.56 4.10
N ARG A 468 27.15 -34.60 4.95
CA ARG A 468 28.04 -34.04 5.99
C ARG A 468 28.40 -35.11 7.03
N GLU A 469 27.43 -35.86 7.54
CA GLU A 469 27.65 -36.94 8.52
C GLU A 469 28.67 -37.95 8.01
N LEU A 470 28.50 -38.43 6.77
CA LEU A 470 29.41 -39.39 6.14
C LEU A 470 30.83 -38.82 5.94
N ILE A 471 30.96 -37.51 5.67
CA ILE A 471 32.27 -36.86 5.55
C ILE A 471 32.94 -36.66 6.91
N VAL A 472 32.18 -36.31 7.96
CA VAL A 472 32.75 -36.16 9.31
C VAL A 472 33.21 -37.50 9.84
N GLY A 473 32.41 -38.56 9.66
CA GLY A 473 32.68 -39.93 10.09
C GLY A 473 33.51 -40.77 9.12
N ILE A 474 34.21 -40.16 8.15
CA ILE A 474 34.87 -40.86 7.04
C ILE A 474 35.94 -41.87 7.48
N GLU A 475 36.44 -41.77 8.71
CA GLU A 475 37.43 -42.67 9.32
C GLU A 475 36.85 -44.07 9.65
N ASN A 476 35.52 -44.20 9.82
CA ASN A 476 34.82 -45.45 10.15
C ASN A 476 33.76 -45.82 9.10
N ILE A 477 33.98 -45.45 7.84
CA ILE A 477 33.00 -45.59 6.77
C ILE A 477 32.91 -47.04 6.26
N THR A 478 31.69 -47.55 6.05
CA THR A 478 31.47 -48.89 5.48
C THR A 478 31.46 -48.87 3.94
N GLU A 479 31.52 -50.03 3.28
CA GLU A 479 31.36 -50.11 1.82
C GLU A 479 30.00 -49.55 1.35
N GLU A 480 28.92 -49.80 2.12
CA GLU A 480 27.58 -49.27 1.83
C GLU A 480 27.53 -47.74 1.94
N ASP A 481 28.22 -47.16 2.93
CA ASP A 481 28.30 -45.72 3.11
C ASP A 481 29.10 -45.04 1.97
N ILE A 482 30.08 -45.72 1.36
CA ILE A 482 30.84 -45.21 0.21
C ILE A 482 29.94 -45.07 -1.02
N ASP A 483 29.09 -46.07 -1.27
CA ASP A 483 28.12 -46.04 -2.36
C ASP A 483 27.07 -44.95 -2.13
N GLU A 484 26.56 -44.82 -0.89
CA GLU A 484 25.65 -43.75 -0.51
C GLU A 484 26.29 -42.36 -0.72
N LEU A 485 27.54 -42.18 -0.29
CA LEU A 485 28.30 -40.94 -0.46
C LEU A 485 28.45 -40.58 -1.94
N PHE A 486 28.69 -41.57 -2.82
CA PHE A 486 28.78 -41.35 -4.26
C PHE A 486 27.43 -40.90 -4.86
N GLN A 487 26.34 -41.53 -4.47
CA GLN A 487 24.99 -41.17 -4.92
C GLN A 487 24.59 -39.76 -4.45
N LEU A 488 24.83 -39.45 -3.18
CA LEU A 488 24.57 -38.12 -2.61
C LEU A 488 25.41 -37.04 -3.29
N LYS A 489 26.67 -37.33 -3.60
CA LYS A 489 27.55 -36.44 -4.35
C LYS A 489 27.02 -36.14 -5.75
N GLN A 490 26.59 -37.16 -6.49
CA GLN A 490 26.02 -36.95 -7.83
C GLN A 490 24.75 -36.10 -7.76
N TYR A 491 23.87 -36.40 -6.80
CA TYR A 491 22.65 -35.65 -6.58
C TYR A 491 22.94 -34.18 -6.26
N LEU A 492 23.76 -33.89 -5.25
CA LEU A 492 24.09 -32.52 -4.84
C LEU A 492 24.83 -31.74 -5.92
N LYS A 493 25.65 -32.41 -6.75
CA LYS A 493 26.31 -31.79 -7.91
C LYS A 493 25.32 -31.43 -9.04
N SER A 494 24.26 -32.23 -9.21
CA SER A 494 23.22 -32.05 -10.24
C SER A 494 22.22 -30.93 -9.92
N VAL A 495 22.16 -30.48 -8.66
CA VAL A 495 21.31 -29.34 -8.26
C VAL A 495 21.78 -28.09 -9.02
N PRO A 496 20.90 -27.40 -9.77
CA PRO A 496 21.32 -26.26 -10.57
C PRO A 496 21.79 -25.09 -9.71
N ASP A 497 22.94 -24.51 -10.08
CA ASP A 497 23.61 -23.43 -9.32
C ASP A 497 22.71 -22.21 -9.10
N LYS A 498 21.84 -21.89 -10.07
CA LYS A 498 20.93 -20.74 -10.01
C LYS A 498 19.83 -20.85 -8.94
N PHE A 499 19.50 -22.05 -8.50
CA PHE A 499 18.38 -22.28 -7.58
C PHE A 499 18.81 -22.73 -6.19
N ALA A 500 20.12 -22.93 -5.94
CA ALA A 500 20.61 -23.41 -4.65
C ALA A 500 22.06 -23.00 -4.34
N GLN A 501 22.36 -21.70 -4.41
CA GLN A 501 23.73 -21.18 -4.22
C GLN A 501 24.34 -21.56 -2.87
N GLU A 502 23.62 -21.46 -1.75
CA GLU A 502 24.19 -21.76 -0.42
C GLU A 502 24.40 -23.27 -0.22
N VAL A 503 23.47 -24.11 -0.69
CA VAL A 503 23.64 -25.58 -0.70
C VAL A 503 24.87 -25.97 -1.51
N LYS A 504 25.09 -25.32 -2.66
CA LYS A 504 26.29 -25.53 -3.48
C LYS A 504 27.56 -25.10 -2.75
N LEU A 505 27.53 -23.95 -2.10
CA LEU A 505 28.67 -23.41 -1.37
C LEU A 505 29.06 -24.32 -0.19
N GLU A 506 28.07 -24.79 0.57
CA GLU A 506 28.27 -25.75 1.65
C GLU A 506 28.72 -27.13 1.11
N PHE A 507 28.15 -27.62 0.01
CA PHE A 507 28.62 -28.85 -0.64
C PHE A 507 30.09 -28.76 -1.07
N TYR A 508 30.52 -27.64 -1.66
CA TYR A 508 31.92 -27.44 -2.03
C TYR A 508 32.85 -27.36 -0.81
N ARG A 509 32.39 -26.74 0.29
CA ARG A 509 33.11 -26.73 1.56
C ARG A 509 33.29 -28.14 2.12
N LEU A 510 32.25 -28.95 2.10
CA LEU A 510 32.30 -30.36 2.51
C LEU A 510 33.24 -31.18 1.62
N GLU A 511 33.25 -30.94 0.31
CA GLU A 511 34.19 -31.60 -0.63
C GLU A 511 35.65 -31.23 -0.37
N GLN A 512 35.95 -29.99 0.05
CA GLN A 512 37.30 -29.62 0.48
C GLN A 512 37.70 -30.39 1.74
N LEU A 513 36.83 -30.40 2.74
CA LEU A 513 37.06 -31.11 4.00
C LEU A 513 37.25 -32.63 3.79
N ARG A 514 36.50 -33.23 2.87
CA ARG A 514 36.69 -34.62 2.46
C ARG A 514 38.06 -34.88 1.87
N LYS A 515 38.55 -33.99 0.99
CA LYS A 515 39.88 -34.12 0.36
C LYS A 515 41.01 -33.95 1.37
N GLU A 516 40.82 -33.11 2.39
CA GLU A 516 41.77 -32.94 3.49
C GLU A 516 41.84 -34.20 4.35
N LYS A 517 40.69 -34.73 4.78
CA LYS A 517 40.61 -35.96 5.58
C LYS A 517 41.09 -37.23 4.87
N MET A 518 41.01 -37.28 3.54
CA MET A 518 41.57 -38.40 2.75
C MET A 518 43.09 -38.28 2.52
N ARG A 519 43.71 -37.14 2.84
CA ARG A 519 45.15 -36.89 2.70
C ARG A 519 45.91 -37.00 4.02
N SER A 520 45.22 -36.82 5.16
CA SER A 520 45.68 -37.19 6.50
C SER A 520 45.51 -38.68 6.74
#